data_AF-A0A8T4UTK1-F1
#
_entry.id   AF-A0A8T4UTK1-F1
#
_cell.length_a   1.000
_cell.length_b   1.000
_cell.length_c   1.000
_cell.angle_alpha   90.00
_cell.angle_beta   90.00
_cell.angle_gamma   90.00
#
_symmetry.space_group_name_H-M   'P 1'
#
loop_
_entity.id
_entity.type
_entity.pdbx_description
1 polymer ?
#
loop_
_entity_poly.entity_id
_entity_poly.type
_entity_poly.pdbx_seq_one_letter_code
_entity_poly.pdbx_strand_id
1 'polypeptide(L)' 'MKKKISISIDEKTIELVDKILNEGTFRNKSHLIEYSVKKFLEEKKE' A
#
# COMPACT_ATOMS: atom_id res chain seq x y z
N MET A 1 -0.66 -7.80 -15.87
CA MET A 1 -1.39 -8.83 -15.09
C MET A 1 -1.00 -8.67 -13.62
N LYS A 2 -1.97 -8.67 -12.69
CA LYS A 2 -1.69 -8.54 -11.24
C LYS A 2 -1.81 -9.89 -10.56
N LYS A 3 -0.97 -10.17 -9.55
CA LYS A 3 -1.07 -11.36 -8.70
C LYS A 3 -1.64 -10.97 -7.33
N LYS A 4 -2.53 -11.79 -6.78
CA LYS A 4 -3.06 -11.62 -5.42
C LYS A 4 -2.05 -12.16 -4.42
N ILE A 5 -1.74 -11.37 -3.40
CA ILE A 5 -0.95 -11.77 -2.24
C ILE A 5 -1.81 -11.68 -0.99
N SER A 6 -1.54 -12.53 -0.01
CA SER A 6 -2.17 -12.48 1.32
C SER A 6 -1.07 -12.21 2.33
N ILE A 7 -1.22 -11.17 3.13
CA ILE A 7 -0.25 -10.74 4.13
C ILE A 7 -0.97 -10.38 5.42
N SER A 8 -0.30 -10.60 6.55
CA SER A 8 -0.73 -10.11 7.85
C SER A 8 -0.05 -8.78 8.13
N ILE A 9 -0.82 -7.79 8.56
CA ILE A 9 -0.36 -6.43 8.89
C ILE A 9 -0.93 -6.08 10.27
N ASP A 10 -0.15 -5.35 11.06
CA ASP A 10 -0.59 -4.83 12.36
C ASP A 10 -1.83 -3.93 12.23
N GLU A 11 -2.72 -4.02 13.22
CA GLU A 11 -4.00 -3.30 13.20
C GLU A 11 -3.84 -1.79 13.07
N LYS A 12 -2.89 -1.18 13.79
CA LYS A 12 -2.65 0.28 13.73
C LYS A 12 -2.22 0.71 12.33
N THR A 13 -1.47 -0.15 11.64
CA THR A 13 -1.05 0.12 10.27
C THR A 13 -2.25 0.08 9.32
N ILE A 14 -3.19 -0.86 9.52
CA ILE A 14 -4.44 -0.92 8.74
C ILE A 14 -5.30 0.33 8.98
N GLU A 15 -5.39 0.82 10.21
CA GLU A 15 -6.12 2.06 10.52
C GLU A 15 -5.54 3.27 9.79
N LEU A 16 -4.21 3.39 9.74
CA LEU A 16 -3.53 4.46 9.01
C LEU A 16 -3.78 4.36 7.50
N VAL A 17 -3.75 3.14 6.94
CA VAL A 17 -4.07 2.91 5.53
C VAL A 17 -5.50 3.34 5.21
N ASP A 18 -6.46 3.06 6.10
CA ASP A 18 -7.85 3.44 5.92
C ASP A 18 -8.03 4.96 5.94
N LYS A 19 -7.37 5.67 6.87
CA LYS A 19 -7.37 7.14 6.90
C LYS A 19 -6.86 7.75 5.59
N ILE A 20 -5.73 7.27 5.08
CA ILE A 20 -5.13 7.76 3.84
C ILE A 20 -6.04 7.49 2.62
N LEU A 21 -6.79 6.39 2.64
CA LEU A 21 -7.75 6.09 1.57
C LEU A 21 -8.93 7.06 1.56
N ASN A 22 -9.37 7.52 2.73
CA ASN A 22 -10.45 8.49 2.86
C ASN A 22 -10.06 9.89 2.34
N GLU A 23 -8.77 10.19 2.21
CA GLU A 23 -8.28 11.45 1.59
C GLU A 23 -8.40 11.44 0.05
N GLY A 24 -8.79 10.32 -0.56
CA GLY A 24 -9.05 10.21 -2.01
C GLY A 24 -7.81 10.04 -2.89
N THR A 25 -6.61 10.03 -2.30
CA THR A 25 -5.33 9.89 -3.02
C THR A 25 -5.17 8.51 -3.68
N PHE A 26 -5.76 7.46 -3.10
CA PHE A 26 -5.66 6.08 -3.62
C PHE A 26 -7.04 5.45 -3.84
N ARG A 27 -7.15 4.65 -4.91
CA ARG A 27 -8.41 4.00 -5.30
C ARG A 27 -8.87 2.88 -4.37
N ASN A 28 -7.92 2.21 -3.70
CA ASN A 28 -8.15 1.11 -2.77
C ASN A 28 -6.84 0.71 -2.07
N LYS A 29 -6.94 -0.19 -1.07
CA LYS A 29 -5.80 -0.74 -0.31
C LYS A 29 -4.72 -1.32 -1.24
N SER A 30 -5.11 -2.08 -2.26
CA SER A 30 -4.15 -2.68 -3.20
C SER A 30 -3.35 -1.64 -3.99
N HIS A 31 -3.97 -0.53 -4.40
CA HIS A 31 -3.27 0.55 -5.10
C HIS A 31 -2.24 1.23 -4.20
N LEU A 32 -2.59 1.49 -2.94
CA LEU A 32 -1.67 2.07 -1.96
C LEU A 32 -0.47 1.15 -1.71
N ILE A 33 -0.71 -0.14 -1.44
CA ILE A 33 0.37 -1.10 -1.18
C ILE A 33 1.27 -1.26 -2.41
N GLU A 34 0.70 -1.34 -3.62
CA GLU A 34 1.47 -1.42 -4.87
C GLU A 34 2.36 -0.18 -5.07
N TYR A 35 1.82 1.02 -4.84
CA TYR A 35 2.58 2.27 -4.91
C TYR A 35 3.74 2.28 -3.90
N SER A 36 3.47 1.95 -2.63
CA SER A 36 4.48 1.96 -1.57
C SER A 36 5.61 0.96 -1.84
N VAL A 37 5.27 -0.26 -2.29
CA VAL A 37 6.27 -1.28 -2.64
C VAL A 37 7.10 -0.83 -3.83
N LYS A 38 6.48 -0.23 -4.86
CA LYS A 38 7.21 0.28 -6.02
C LYS A 38 8.21 1.37 -5.61
N LYS A 39 7.76 2.36 -4.82
CA LYS A 39 8.59 3.46 -4.35
C LYS A 39 9.77 2.96 -3.51
N PHE A 40 9.53 2.05 -2.57
CA PHE A 40 10.57 1.42 -1.76
C PHE A 40 11.63 0.68 -2.59
N LEU A 41 11.22 0.02 -3.68
CA LEU A 41 12.14 -0.68 -4.58
C LEU A 41 12.91 0.27 -5.50
N GLU A 42 12.32 1.40 -5.89
CA GLU A 42 13.03 2.45 -6.64
C GLU A 42 14.15 3.05 -5.77
N GLU A 43 13.85 3.42 -4.52
CA GLU A 43 14.83 3.97 -3.56
C GLU A 43 15.96 2.99 -3.19
N LYS A 44 15.78 1.69 -3.40
CA LYS A 44 16.81 0.65 -3.16
C LYS A 44 17.66 0.30 -4.37
N LYS A 45 17.27 0.76 -5.57
CA LYS A 45 18.03 0.53 -6.81
C LYS A 45 19.05 1.65 -7.09
N GLU A 46 19.00 2.73 -6.32
CA GLU A 46 20.04 3.74 -6.18
C GLU A 46 20.98 3.37 -5.01
#